data_AF-A0A7S3CTC1-F1
#
_entry.id   AF-A0A7S3CTC1-F1
#
_cell.length_a   1.000
_cell.length_b   1.000
_cell.length_c   1.000
_cell.angle_alpha   90.00
_cell.angle_beta   90.00
_cell.angle_gamma   90.00
#
_symmetry.space_group_name_H-M   'P 1'
#
loop_
_entity.id
_entity.type
_entity.pdbx_description
1 polymer ?
#
loop_
_entity_poly.entity_id
_entity_poly.type
_entity_poly.pdbx_seq_one_letter_code
_entity_poly.pdbx_strand_id
1 'polypeptide(L)'
;MEIFIINESKTKDIYRQICDFNSKKKLIGLSRDTAVVVGGEQLSKITSATGTQNEKILEEFFDLTRSASVVIACRVSPKQKAEVVRIVRRKEAQNNVTTLAIGDGANDVNMITAAHIGVGIRGLEGQQAARASDYSIGQFRFLKNLMFTHGREAYRRNSYLILYMFYKNVIYVLPIFYFGILSQFSGTPFYNAVMYQCYNVFFTGMPICWFCTFDWQYSKEYLLQNPRLYRIGLNDDCFSPGVFWFWYISAIWQGAVLLFLSFYTLDRSYSEQLSDLSQQFDFKSDKTQKKTISGSLNLNGVFIFQAIVVLVNIKLFLHSNTYSFFSILWQFGSIFLFYLFFSFFNTNQDLGLFGLLPILFSFENQYFLLFFFMTSYSLIEYGLGVVDKVIWNKQEHFILNQKIEKEEFFMSQISERPRKLTNYKHKGYGFDGAAGQ
;
A
#
# COMPACT_ATOMS: atom_id res chain seq x y z
N MET A 1 5.64 -35.22 -7.22
CA MET A 1 5.24 -34.28 -8.28
C MET A 1 5.14 -35.05 -9.59
N GLU A 2 3.99 -34.98 -10.25
CA GLU A 2 3.72 -35.64 -11.54
C GLU A 2 4.19 -34.72 -12.68
N ILE A 3 5.01 -35.22 -13.60
CA ILE A 3 5.55 -34.42 -14.71
C ILE A 3 4.69 -34.64 -15.95
N PHE A 4 4.11 -33.57 -16.47
CA PHE A 4 3.34 -33.55 -17.70
C PHE A 4 4.16 -32.87 -18.80
N ILE A 5 4.55 -33.62 -19.83
CA ILE A 5 5.39 -33.13 -20.92
C ILE A 5 4.52 -32.94 -22.16
N ILE A 6 4.49 -31.72 -22.69
CA ILE A 6 3.84 -31.40 -23.97
C ILE A 6 4.86 -31.65 -25.09
N ASN A 7 4.73 -32.79 -25.74
CA ASN A 7 5.66 -33.30 -26.76
C ASN A 7 5.05 -33.44 -28.15
N GLU A 8 3.75 -33.22 -28.31
CA GLU A 8 3.08 -33.39 -29.60
C GLU A 8 3.53 -32.36 -30.65
N SER A 9 3.52 -32.76 -31.92
CA SER A 9 4.01 -31.94 -33.02
C SER A 9 2.89 -31.13 -33.72
N LYS A 10 1.68 -31.66 -33.81
CA LYS A 10 0.56 -30.98 -34.47
C LYS A 10 -0.29 -30.19 -33.47
N THR A 11 -0.74 -29.00 -33.86
CA THR A 11 -1.55 -28.12 -33.01
C THR A 11 -2.82 -28.79 -32.47
N LYS A 12 -3.50 -29.61 -33.28
CA LYS A 12 -4.70 -30.35 -32.86
C LYS A 12 -4.40 -31.42 -31.80
N ASP A 13 -3.25 -32.07 -31.90
CA ASP A 13 -2.85 -33.13 -30.98
C ASP A 13 -2.35 -32.53 -29.66
N ILE A 14 -1.65 -31.38 -29.71
CA ILE A 14 -1.35 -30.56 -28.52
C ILE A 14 -2.63 -30.17 -27.79
N TYR A 15 -3.64 -29.68 -28.50
CA TYR A 15 -4.92 -29.30 -27.89
C TYR A 15 -5.59 -30.49 -27.19
N ARG A 16 -5.71 -31.64 -27.87
CA ARG A 16 -6.28 -32.87 -27.28
C ARG A 16 -5.50 -33.32 -26.05
N GLN A 17 -4.17 -33.31 -26.13
CA GLN A 17 -3.30 -33.69 -25.02
C GLN A 17 -3.56 -32.83 -23.77
N ILE A 18 -3.71 -31.52 -23.94
CA ILE A 18 -4.02 -30.58 -22.84
C ILE A 18 -5.44 -30.82 -22.31
N CYS A 19 -6.45 -30.89 -23.18
CA CYS A 19 -7.84 -31.10 -22.78
C CYS A 19 -8.06 -32.43 -22.04
N ASP A 20 -7.44 -33.52 -22.51
CA ASP A 20 -7.52 -34.82 -21.87
C ASP A 20 -6.91 -34.80 -20.47
N PHE A 21 -5.81 -34.07 -20.30
CA PHE A 21 -5.16 -33.91 -19.01
C PHE A 21 -6.01 -33.06 -18.06
N ASN A 22 -6.51 -31.91 -18.52
CA ASN A 22 -7.41 -31.06 -17.73
C ASN A 22 -8.69 -31.80 -17.31
N SER A 23 -9.26 -32.60 -18.21
CA SER A 23 -10.46 -33.41 -17.93
C SER A 23 -10.18 -34.49 -16.89
N LYS A 24 -9.05 -35.22 -17.02
CA LYS A 24 -8.60 -36.20 -16.02
C LYS A 24 -8.35 -35.53 -14.66
N LYS A 25 -7.75 -34.35 -14.65
CA LYS A 25 -7.50 -33.58 -13.41
C LYS A 25 -8.81 -33.20 -12.72
N LYS A 26 -9.81 -32.71 -13.47
CA LYS A 26 -11.16 -32.40 -12.96
C LYS A 26 -11.87 -33.64 -12.40
N LEU A 27 -11.82 -34.77 -13.12
CA LEU A 27 -12.46 -36.03 -12.74
C LEU A 27 -11.86 -36.68 -11.48
N ILE A 28 -10.53 -36.62 -11.34
CA ILE A 28 -9.84 -37.31 -10.27
C ILE A 28 -9.93 -36.53 -8.95
N GLY A 29 -10.26 -35.23 -8.99
CA GLY A 29 -10.35 -34.36 -7.80
C GLY A 29 -9.02 -34.18 -7.07
N LEU A 30 -7.93 -34.76 -7.58
CA LEU A 30 -6.62 -34.69 -6.96
C LEU A 30 -5.90 -33.41 -7.40
N SER A 31 -5.65 -32.53 -6.42
CA SER A 31 -4.60 -31.51 -6.47
C SER A 31 -3.23 -32.18 -6.29
N ARG A 32 -2.83 -33.10 -7.17
CA ARG A 32 -1.43 -33.54 -7.21
C ARG A 32 -0.58 -32.35 -7.64
N ASP A 33 0.58 -32.19 -7.00
CA ASP A 33 1.60 -31.28 -7.51
C ASP A 33 2.01 -31.73 -8.91
N THR A 34 1.62 -30.96 -9.92
CA THR A 34 1.96 -31.19 -11.32
C THR A 34 3.03 -30.22 -11.77
N ALA A 35 4.05 -30.73 -12.46
CA ALA A 35 5.02 -29.94 -13.21
C ALA A 35 4.70 -30.03 -14.70
N VAL A 36 4.50 -28.91 -15.38
CA VAL A 36 4.24 -28.85 -16.82
C VAL A 36 5.52 -28.49 -17.54
N VAL A 37 5.93 -29.29 -18.53
CA VAL A 37 7.10 -29.06 -19.36
C VAL A 37 6.67 -28.84 -20.81
N VAL A 38 7.05 -27.72 -21.41
CA VAL A 38 6.69 -27.36 -22.79
C VAL A 38 7.93 -26.99 -23.59
N GLY A 39 8.08 -27.51 -24.81
CA GLY A 39 9.15 -27.12 -25.71
C GLY A 39 8.84 -25.82 -26.44
N GLY A 40 9.87 -25.07 -26.88
CA GLY A 40 9.72 -23.79 -27.57
C GLY A 40 8.93 -23.89 -28.87
N GLU A 41 9.01 -25.02 -29.58
CA GLU A 41 8.21 -25.24 -30.80
C GLU A 41 6.72 -25.41 -30.48
N GLN A 42 6.39 -26.21 -29.46
CA GLN A 42 5.03 -26.40 -28.98
C GLN A 42 4.47 -25.08 -28.41
N LEU A 43 5.29 -24.35 -27.64
CA LEU A 43 4.92 -23.05 -27.09
C LEU A 43 4.58 -22.08 -28.22
N SER A 44 5.36 -22.03 -29.30
CA SER A 44 5.06 -21.21 -30.47
C SER A 44 3.67 -21.48 -31.05
N LYS A 45 3.29 -22.76 -31.14
CA LYS A 45 1.98 -23.19 -31.67
C LYS A 45 0.83 -22.85 -30.72
N ILE A 46 1.09 -22.86 -29.42
CA ILE A 46 0.14 -22.46 -28.37
C ILE A 46 -0.04 -20.93 -28.36
N THR A 47 1.04 -20.17 -28.51
CA THR A 47 1.02 -18.70 -28.41
C THR A 47 0.71 -17.99 -29.73
N SER A 48 0.87 -18.65 -30.89
CA SER A 48 0.64 -18.06 -32.21
C SER A 48 -0.78 -17.49 -32.35
N ALA A 49 -0.89 -16.18 -32.13
CA ALA A 49 -2.11 -15.40 -32.15
C ALA A 49 -2.50 -15.10 -33.60
N THR A 50 -3.31 -15.96 -34.21
CA THR A 50 -4.15 -15.63 -35.39
C THR A 50 -5.13 -16.78 -35.66
N GLY A 51 -6.32 -16.73 -35.05
CA GLY A 51 -7.43 -17.64 -35.32
C GLY A 51 -8.19 -18.12 -34.07
N THR A 52 -9.51 -18.29 -34.19
CA THR A 52 -10.44 -18.72 -33.12
C THR A 52 -10.12 -20.08 -32.49
N GLN A 53 -9.39 -20.97 -33.19
CA GLN A 53 -8.96 -22.24 -32.61
C GLN A 53 -7.75 -22.09 -31.68
N ASN A 54 -6.84 -21.16 -31.94
CA ASN A 54 -5.61 -21.01 -31.13
C ASN A 54 -5.89 -20.33 -29.79
N GLU A 55 -6.92 -19.47 -29.70
CA GLU A 55 -7.35 -18.89 -28.43
C GLU A 55 -7.85 -19.94 -27.43
N LYS A 56 -8.59 -20.96 -27.91
CA LYS A 56 -9.05 -22.07 -27.05
C LYS A 56 -7.90 -22.91 -26.52
N ILE A 57 -6.87 -23.16 -27.33
CA ILE A 57 -5.67 -23.89 -26.90
C ILE A 57 -4.93 -23.09 -25.83
N LEU A 58 -4.79 -21.79 -26.05
CA LEU A 58 -4.14 -20.90 -25.11
C LEU A 58 -4.89 -20.85 -23.76
N GLU A 59 -6.22 -20.84 -23.78
CA GLU A 59 -7.05 -20.88 -22.57
C GLU A 59 -6.88 -22.18 -21.79
N GLU A 60 -6.98 -23.33 -22.46
CA GLU A 60 -6.78 -24.63 -21.82
C GLU A 60 -5.35 -24.80 -21.28
N PHE A 61 -4.35 -24.28 -22.00
CA PHE A 61 -2.97 -24.23 -21.54
C PHE A 61 -2.82 -23.32 -20.31
N PHE A 62 -3.51 -22.18 -20.31
CA PHE A 62 -3.49 -21.25 -19.19
C PHE A 62 -4.14 -21.86 -17.93
N ASP A 63 -5.28 -22.54 -18.07
CA ASP A 63 -5.93 -23.27 -16.97
C ASP A 63 -5.07 -24.42 -16.43
N LEU A 64 -4.40 -25.14 -17.34
CA LEU A 64 -3.43 -26.17 -16.98
C LEU A 64 -2.29 -25.59 -16.15
N THR A 65 -1.69 -24.51 -16.62
CA THR A 65 -0.52 -23.86 -15.97
C THR A 65 -0.90 -23.17 -14.66
N ARG A 66 -2.08 -22.57 -14.55
CA ARG A 66 -2.61 -21.97 -13.31
C ARG A 66 -2.76 -22.98 -12.18
N SER A 67 -3.10 -24.21 -12.53
CA SER A 67 -3.27 -25.30 -11.56
C SER A 67 -1.99 -26.12 -11.35
N ALA A 68 -0.89 -25.80 -12.03
CA ALA A 68 0.39 -26.47 -11.90
C ALA A 68 1.28 -25.78 -10.85
N SER A 69 2.02 -26.58 -10.08
CA SER A 69 2.93 -26.04 -9.07
C SER A 69 4.25 -25.56 -9.70
N VAL A 70 4.62 -26.13 -10.86
CA VAL A 70 5.82 -25.75 -11.63
C VAL A 70 5.51 -25.75 -13.12
N VAL A 71 6.04 -24.78 -13.85
CA VAL A 71 6.01 -24.71 -15.31
C VAL A 71 7.42 -24.50 -15.84
N ILE A 72 7.87 -25.34 -16.76
CA ILE A 72 9.20 -25.28 -17.39
C ILE A 72 9.02 -25.15 -18.90
N ALA A 73 9.58 -24.09 -19.47
CA ALA A 73 9.64 -23.89 -20.90
C ALA A 73 11.07 -24.13 -21.40
N CYS A 74 11.26 -25.08 -22.30
CA CYS A 74 12.57 -25.53 -22.79
C CYS A 74 12.86 -24.98 -24.19
N ARG A 75 14.12 -24.60 -24.46
CA ARG A 75 14.58 -24.13 -25.80
C ARG A 75 13.71 -22.99 -26.37
N VAL A 76 13.37 -22.02 -25.52
CA VAL A 76 12.57 -20.85 -25.90
C VAL A 76 13.45 -19.72 -26.44
N SER A 77 13.02 -19.09 -27.53
CA SER A 77 13.68 -17.91 -28.08
C SER A 77 13.46 -16.66 -27.20
N PRO A 78 14.32 -15.64 -27.27
CA PRO A 78 14.13 -14.37 -26.54
C PRO A 78 12.75 -13.74 -26.76
N LYS A 79 12.21 -13.84 -27.99
CA LYS A 79 10.87 -13.34 -28.33
C LYS A 79 9.78 -14.10 -27.59
N GLN A 80 9.88 -15.43 -27.53
CA GLN A 80 8.90 -16.27 -26.85
C GLN A 80 8.89 -16.05 -25.34
N LYS A 81 10.05 -15.85 -24.70
CA LYS A 81 10.12 -15.52 -23.27
C LYS A 81 9.29 -14.28 -22.95
N ALA A 82 9.45 -13.21 -23.74
CA ALA A 82 8.69 -11.98 -23.59
C ALA A 82 7.19 -12.17 -23.86
N GLU A 83 6.85 -12.98 -24.86
CA GLU A 83 5.46 -13.27 -25.24
C GLU A 83 4.70 -13.99 -24.12
N VAL A 84 5.31 -14.98 -23.46
CA VAL A 84 4.73 -15.65 -22.29
C VAL A 84 4.40 -14.65 -21.19
N VAL A 85 5.34 -13.78 -20.83
CA VAL A 85 5.13 -12.76 -19.81
C VAL A 85 3.97 -11.83 -20.19
N ARG A 86 3.89 -11.39 -21.46
CA ARG A 86 2.78 -10.55 -21.96
C ARG A 86 1.43 -11.26 -21.94
N ILE A 87 1.40 -12.57 -22.18
CA ILE A 87 0.16 -13.35 -22.10
C ILE A 87 -0.31 -13.43 -20.65
N VAL A 88 0.58 -13.77 -19.71
CA VAL A 88 0.26 -13.83 -18.27
C VAL A 88 -0.25 -12.48 -17.79
N ARG A 89 0.44 -11.38 -18.13
CA ARG A 89 -0.01 -10.02 -17.76
C ARG A 89 -1.40 -9.68 -18.29
N ARG A 90 -1.71 -10.08 -19.53
CA ARG A 90 -3.02 -9.81 -20.14
C ARG A 90 -4.13 -10.67 -19.53
N LYS A 91 -3.90 -11.97 -19.34
CA LYS A 91 -4.90 -12.90 -18.80
C LYS A 91 -5.16 -12.69 -17.31
N GLU A 92 -4.16 -12.26 -16.54
CA GLU A 92 -4.27 -12.02 -15.09
C GLU A 92 -4.52 -10.56 -14.71
N ALA A 93 -4.73 -9.67 -15.69
CA ALA A 93 -4.97 -8.24 -15.43
C ALA A 93 -6.17 -8.01 -14.50
N GLN A 94 -7.23 -8.83 -14.63
CA GLN A 94 -8.43 -8.74 -13.80
C GLN A 94 -8.22 -9.21 -12.35
N ASN A 95 -7.19 -10.04 -12.11
CA ASN A 95 -6.87 -10.58 -10.79
C ASN A 95 -5.77 -9.78 -10.07
N ASN A 96 -5.41 -8.59 -10.61
CA ASN A 96 -4.39 -7.69 -10.07
C ASN A 96 -3.01 -8.35 -9.83
N VAL A 97 -2.65 -9.35 -10.64
CA VAL A 97 -1.41 -10.11 -10.44
C VAL A 97 -0.19 -9.32 -10.96
N THR A 98 0.80 -9.15 -10.10
CA THR A 98 2.10 -8.56 -10.46
C THR A 98 3.06 -9.64 -10.96
N THR A 99 3.78 -9.35 -12.05
CA THR A 99 4.72 -10.29 -12.67
C THR A 99 6.16 -9.80 -12.50
N LEU A 100 7.05 -10.69 -12.09
CA LEU A 100 8.48 -10.43 -11.98
C LEU A 100 9.23 -11.33 -12.96
N ALA A 101 10.14 -10.74 -13.74
CA ALA A 101 11.05 -11.48 -14.61
C ALA A 101 12.50 -11.23 -14.21
N ILE A 102 13.31 -12.29 -14.20
CA ILE A 102 14.72 -12.25 -13.83
C ILE A 102 15.58 -12.90 -14.90
N GLY A 103 16.74 -12.30 -15.19
CA GLY A 103 17.72 -12.84 -16.15
C GLY A 103 19.08 -12.15 -16.05
N ASP A 104 20.08 -12.71 -16.70
CA ASP A 104 21.49 -12.26 -16.66
C ASP A 104 22.01 -11.84 -18.06
N GLY A 105 21.49 -12.45 -19.12
CA GLY A 105 21.96 -12.27 -20.48
C GLY A 105 21.11 -11.37 -21.38
N ALA A 106 21.65 -11.07 -22.56
CA ALA A 106 20.96 -10.35 -23.64
C ALA A 106 19.64 -11.00 -24.04
N ASN A 107 19.57 -12.33 -23.94
CA ASN A 107 18.41 -13.15 -24.30
C ASN A 107 17.19 -12.89 -23.40
N ASP A 108 17.40 -12.31 -22.22
CA ASP A 108 16.35 -12.08 -21.23
C ASP A 108 15.89 -10.62 -21.17
N VAL A 109 16.55 -9.71 -21.90
CA VAL A 109 16.22 -8.27 -21.91
C VAL A 109 14.75 -8.04 -22.29
N ASN A 110 14.27 -8.71 -23.35
CA ASN A 110 12.87 -8.59 -23.78
C ASN A 110 11.89 -9.19 -22.76
N MET A 111 12.31 -10.20 -22.00
CA MET A 111 11.48 -10.83 -20.96
C MET A 111 11.37 -9.92 -19.73
N ILE A 112 12.50 -9.37 -19.29
CA ILE A 112 12.62 -8.44 -18.16
C ILE A 112 11.77 -7.19 -18.41
N THR A 113 11.91 -6.58 -19.59
CA THR A 113 11.15 -5.37 -19.98
C THR A 113 9.66 -5.63 -20.22
N ALA A 114 9.26 -6.89 -20.44
CA ALA A 114 7.85 -7.24 -20.60
C ALA A 114 7.11 -7.41 -19.26
N ALA A 115 7.81 -7.68 -18.16
CA ALA A 115 7.23 -7.88 -16.83
C ALA A 115 6.79 -6.57 -16.18
N HIS A 116 6.08 -6.65 -15.04
CA HIS A 116 5.83 -5.47 -14.21
C HIS A 116 7.08 -5.03 -13.47
N ILE A 117 7.91 -5.99 -13.05
CA ILE A 117 9.18 -5.76 -12.38
C ILE A 117 10.25 -6.59 -13.07
N GLY A 118 11.29 -5.93 -13.58
CA GLY A 118 12.46 -6.54 -14.17
C GLY A 118 13.64 -6.61 -13.21
N VAL A 119 14.24 -7.79 -13.03
CA VAL A 119 15.44 -7.98 -12.20
C VAL A 119 16.60 -8.50 -13.06
N GLY A 120 17.70 -7.78 -13.11
CA GLY A 120 18.91 -8.17 -13.81
C GLY A 120 19.95 -8.74 -12.86
N ILE A 121 20.47 -9.93 -13.14
CA ILE A 121 21.63 -10.47 -12.43
C ILE A 121 22.91 -9.93 -13.12
N ARG A 122 23.85 -9.40 -12.33
CA ARG A 122 25.14 -8.97 -12.86
C ARG A 122 25.99 -10.19 -13.22
N GLY A 123 26.03 -10.52 -14.51
CA GLY A 123 26.90 -11.55 -15.06
C GLY A 123 28.34 -11.08 -15.23
N LEU A 124 29.26 -12.05 -15.36
CA LEU A 124 30.67 -11.82 -15.69
C LEU A 124 30.86 -11.55 -17.18
N GLU A 125 30.04 -12.15 -18.04
CA GLU A 125 30.16 -12.11 -19.51
C GLU A 125 29.42 -10.92 -20.15
N GLY A 126 28.46 -10.31 -19.44
CA GLY A 126 27.71 -9.18 -19.95
C GLY A 126 26.76 -8.56 -18.92
N GLN A 127 26.56 -7.24 -19.02
CA GLN A 127 25.68 -6.46 -18.14
C GLN A 127 24.43 -5.93 -18.88
N GLN A 128 24.02 -6.57 -19.97
CA GLN A 128 22.89 -6.09 -20.77
C GLN A 128 21.57 -6.23 -20.00
N ALA A 129 21.30 -7.38 -19.39
CA ALA A 129 20.11 -7.58 -18.54
C ALA A 129 20.09 -6.60 -17.36
N ALA A 130 21.22 -6.43 -16.67
CA ALA A 130 21.36 -5.51 -15.54
C ALA A 130 21.13 -4.04 -15.91
N ARG A 131 21.48 -3.62 -17.14
CA ARG A 131 21.23 -2.26 -17.64
C ARG A 131 19.77 -2.03 -18.07
N ALA A 132 19.08 -3.09 -18.46
CA ALA A 132 17.70 -3.04 -18.93
C ALA A 132 16.66 -3.38 -17.83
N SER A 133 17.11 -3.67 -16.61
CA SER A 133 16.26 -4.07 -15.47
C SER A 133 16.00 -2.91 -14.50
N ASP A 134 14.85 -2.95 -13.81
CA ASP A 134 14.52 -2.00 -12.74
C ASP A 134 15.43 -2.17 -11.52
N TYR A 135 15.76 -3.42 -11.17
CA TYR A 135 16.69 -3.77 -10.10
C TYR A 135 17.83 -4.63 -10.61
N SER A 136 19.06 -4.29 -10.21
CA SER A 136 20.25 -5.09 -10.51
C SER A 136 20.80 -5.74 -9.24
N ILE A 137 20.85 -7.07 -9.21
CA ILE A 137 21.39 -7.86 -8.08
C ILE A 137 22.65 -8.64 -8.50
N GLY A 138 23.55 -8.89 -7.56
CA GLY A 138 24.78 -9.63 -7.85
C GLY A 138 24.56 -11.14 -8.07
N GLN A 139 23.60 -11.74 -7.35
CA GLN A 139 23.36 -13.18 -7.35
C GLN A 139 21.88 -13.47 -7.08
N PHE A 140 21.36 -14.58 -7.61
CA PHE A 140 19.96 -14.97 -7.45
C PHE A 140 19.50 -15.03 -5.98
N ARG A 141 20.36 -15.47 -5.04
CA ARG A 141 20.01 -15.54 -3.61
C ARG A 141 19.57 -14.21 -3.00
N PHE A 142 19.99 -13.07 -3.56
CA PHE A 142 19.59 -11.74 -3.08
C PHE A 142 18.16 -11.37 -3.46
N LEU A 143 17.54 -12.07 -4.42
CA LEU A 143 16.13 -11.90 -4.77
C LEU A 143 15.22 -12.15 -3.57
N LYS A 144 15.58 -13.12 -2.70
CA LYS A 144 14.85 -13.40 -1.46
C LYS A 144 14.76 -12.15 -0.57
N ASN A 145 15.88 -11.45 -0.36
CA ASN A 145 15.88 -10.23 0.44
C ASN A 145 15.13 -9.11 -0.28
N LEU A 146 15.37 -8.92 -1.58
CA LEU A 146 14.68 -7.89 -2.35
C LEU A 146 13.16 -8.00 -2.24
N MET A 147 12.60 -9.21 -2.36
CA MET A 147 11.16 -9.43 -2.28
C MET A 147 10.64 -9.43 -0.84
N PHE A 148 11.14 -10.35 0.00
CA PHE A 148 10.52 -10.64 1.29
C PHE A 148 10.80 -9.59 2.37
N THR A 149 11.88 -8.82 2.26
CA THR A 149 12.16 -7.70 3.18
C THR A 149 11.81 -6.37 2.54
N HIS A 150 12.45 -6.01 1.43
CA HIS A 150 12.32 -4.67 0.86
C HIS A 150 10.99 -4.47 0.13
N GLY A 151 10.57 -5.41 -0.71
CA GLY A 151 9.31 -5.32 -1.45
C GLY A 151 8.10 -5.26 -0.52
N ARG A 152 8.06 -6.12 0.50
CA ARG A 152 7.01 -6.13 1.52
C ARG A 152 6.89 -4.78 2.25
N GLU A 153 8.00 -4.27 2.79
CA GLU A 153 7.97 -3.01 3.55
C GLU A 153 7.74 -1.80 2.64
N ALA A 154 8.21 -1.82 1.39
CA ALA A 154 7.89 -0.79 0.42
C ALA A 154 6.38 -0.75 0.13
N TYR A 155 5.75 -1.92 -0.07
CA TYR A 155 4.29 -2.01 -0.24
C TYR A 155 3.54 -1.44 0.97
N ARG A 156 3.86 -1.87 2.19
CA ARG A 156 3.22 -1.38 3.42
C ARG A 156 3.37 0.15 3.58
N ARG A 157 4.60 0.66 3.44
CA ARG A 157 4.90 2.09 3.66
C ARG A 157 4.25 2.98 2.60
N ASN A 158 4.29 2.57 1.33
CA ASN A 158 3.65 3.33 0.25
C ASN A 158 2.12 3.30 0.37
N SER A 159 1.54 2.15 0.76
CA SER A 159 0.10 2.04 1.01
C SER A 159 -0.34 3.04 2.09
N TYR A 160 0.37 3.04 3.22
CA TYR A 160 0.09 3.97 4.31
C TYR A 160 0.33 5.44 3.92
N LEU A 161 1.40 5.73 3.17
CA LEU A 161 1.66 7.08 2.64
C LEU A 161 0.43 7.61 1.91
N ILE A 162 -0.10 6.84 0.96
CA ILE A 162 -1.24 7.25 0.15
C ILE A 162 -2.46 7.50 1.05
N LEU A 163 -2.81 6.54 1.90
CA LEU A 163 -3.96 6.63 2.81
C LEU A 163 -3.87 7.84 3.74
N TYR A 164 -2.70 8.05 4.34
CA TYR A 164 -2.42 9.17 5.23
C TYR A 164 -2.46 10.52 4.50
N MET A 165 -1.94 10.59 3.27
CA MET A 165 -1.97 11.81 2.46
C MET A 165 -3.41 12.22 2.13
N PHE A 166 -4.29 11.27 1.80
CA PHE A 166 -5.71 11.58 1.62
C PHE A 166 -6.36 12.01 2.93
N TYR A 167 -6.20 11.23 3.99
CA TYR A 167 -6.78 11.54 5.30
C TYR A 167 -6.38 12.93 5.80
N LYS A 168 -5.08 13.27 5.77
CA LYS A 168 -4.59 14.55 6.32
C LYS A 168 -5.10 15.76 5.55
N ASN A 169 -5.25 15.64 4.23
CA ASN A 169 -5.77 16.74 3.42
C ASN A 169 -7.30 16.86 3.57
N VAL A 170 -8.02 15.75 3.74
CA VAL A 170 -9.48 15.76 3.92
C VAL A 170 -9.87 16.37 5.27
N ILE A 171 -9.27 15.91 6.37
CA ILE A 171 -9.55 16.47 7.71
C ILE A 171 -9.15 17.95 7.82
N TYR A 172 -8.21 18.37 6.98
CA TYR A 172 -7.75 19.75 6.87
C TYR A 172 -8.71 20.65 6.09
N VAL A 173 -9.18 20.22 4.92
CA VAL A 173 -10.01 21.03 4.01
C VAL A 173 -11.49 21.03 4.40
N LEU A 174 -12.03 19.93 4.90
CA LEU A 174 -13.47 19.82 5.15
C LEU A 174 -14.04 20.76 6.21
N PRO A 175 -13.33 21.13 7.28
CA PRO A 175 -13.80 22.19 8.18
C PRO A 175 -14.11 23.50 7.46
N ILE A 176 -13.38 23.85 6.39
CA ILE A 176 -13.67 25.04 5.57
C ILE A 176 -15.01 24.88 4.83
N PHE A 177 -15.25 23.68 4.28
CA PHE A 177 -16.50 23.39 3.58
C PHE A 177 -17.71 23.45 4.53
N TYR A 178 -17.60 22.81 5.70
CA TYR A 178 -18.65 22.86 6.71
C TYR A 178 -18.85 24.27 7.27
N PHE A 179 -17.78 25.04 7.43
CA PHE A 179 -17.87 26.47 7.78
C PHE A 179 -18.58 27.28 6.69
N GLY A 180 -18.44 26.90 5.42
CA GLY A 180 -19.23 27.45 4.32
C GLY A 180 -20.74 27.31 4.54
N ILE A 181 -21.19 26.18 5.10
CA ILE A 181 -22.60 25.99 5.45
C ILE A 181 -23.03 26.96 6.56
N LEU A 182 -22.20 27.12 7.59
CA LEU A 182 -22.46 28.04 8.72
C LEU A 182 -22.48 29.52 8.30
N SER A 183 -21.63 29.88 7.34
CA SER A 183 -21.49 31.26 6.82
C SER A 183 -22.36 31.54 5.59
N GLN A 184 -23.27 30.64 5.22
CA GLN A 184 -24.11 30.74 4.01
C GLN A 184 -23.31 30.95 2.72
N PHE A 185 -22.14 30.31 2.66
CA PHE A 185 -21.17 30.38 1.56
C PHE A 185 -20.74 31.81 1.22
N SER A 186 -20.54 32.65 2.24
CA SER A 186 -20.09 34.04 2.09
C SER A 186 -18.71 34.20 1.45
N GLY A 187 -17.90 33.14 1.38
CA GLY A 187 -16.52 33.18 0.90
C GLY A 187 -15.53 33.73 1.91
N THR A 188 -15.93 33.91 3.18
CA THR A 188 -15.03 34.35 4.25
C THR A 188 -13.95 33.28 4.51
N PRO A 189 -12.65 33.65 4.52
CA PRO A 189 -11.58 32.69 4.79
C PRO A 189 -11.66 32.18 6.22
N PHE A 190 -11.67 30.85 6.38
CA PHE A 190 -11.72 30.21 7.69
C PHE A 190 -10.35 30.12 8.39
N TYR A 191 -9.30 29.84 7.61
CA TYR A 191 -7.92 29.79 8.09
C TYR A 191 -7.11 30.99 7.64
N ASN A 192 -6.06 31.30 8.39
CA ASN A 192 -5.05 32.25 7.94
C ASN A 192 -4.35 31.73 6.67
N ALA A 193 -4.25 32.58 5.65
CA ALA A 193 -3.78 32.19 4.33
C ALA A 193 -2.34 31.64 4.30
N VAL A 194 -1.45 32.16 5.16
CA VAL A 194 -0.05 31.70 5.17
C VAL A 194 0.08 30.40 5.96
N MET A 195 -0.56 30.29 7.13
CA MET A 195 -0.61 29.02 7.87
C MET A 195 -1.21 27.90 7.02
N TYR A 196 -2.25 28.22 6.24
CA TYR A 196 -2.87 27.32 5.29
C TYR A 196 -1.86 26.78 4.26
N GLN A 197 -1.00 27.64 3.71
CA GLN A 197 0.02 27.22 2.75
C GLN A 197 1.15 26.40 3.41
N CYS A 198 1.50 26.71 4.65
CA CYS A 198 2.57 26.02 5.39
C CYS A 198 2.20 24.58 5.83
N TYR A 199 0.91 24.24 5.89
CA TYR A 199 0.41 22.97 6.43
C TYR A 199 1.09 21.72 5.84
N ASN A 200 1.15 21.63 4.51
CA ASN A 200 1.65 20.43 3.84
C ASN A 200 3.18 20.30 3.89
N VAL A 201 3.89 21.42 3.90
CA VAL A 201 5.36 21.44 3.82
C VAL A 201 5.99 21.36 5.20
N PHE A 202 5.62 22.29 6.10
CA PHE A 202 6.31 22.46 7.38
C PHE A 202 5.68 21.63 8.51
N PHE A 203 4.35 21.56 8.58
CA PHE A 203 3.64 20.99 9.74
C PHE A 203 3.28 19.51 9.62
N THR A 204 3.38 18.93 8.42
CA THR A 204 3.04 17.52 8.19
C THR A 204 3.93 16.79 7.19
N GLY A 205 4.84 17.48 6.50
CA GLY A 205 5.66 16.90 5.42
C GLY A 205 6.80 16.00 5.93
N MET A 206 7.66 16.53 6.81
CA MET A 206 8.82 15.78 7.30
C MET A 206 8.47 14.49 8.07
N PRO A 207 7.46 14.48 8.96
CA PRO A 207 7.07 13.27 9.69
C PRO A 207 6.71 12.10 8.77
N ILE A 208 5.87 12.34 7.75
CA ILE A 208 5.46 11.27 6.83
C ILE A 208 6.61 10.81 5.92
N CYS A 209 7.49 11.73 5.49
CA CYS A 209 8.69 11.36 4.75
C CYS A 209 9.60 10.43 5.57
N TRP A 210 9.79 10.74 6.86
CA TRP A 210 10.59 9.89 7.75
C TRP A 210 9.95 8.52 7.95
N PHE A 211 8.64 8.46 8.21
CA PHE A 211 7.90 7.21 8.34
C PHE A 211 8.06 6.33 7.08
N CYS A 212 7.87 6.88 5.89
CA CYS A 212 7.88 6.10 4.65
C CYS A 212 9.27 5.55 4.27
N THR A 213 10.33 6.15 4.79
CA THR A 213 11.72 5.78 4.47
C THR A 213 12.31 4.84 5.52
N PHE A 214 12.09 5.14 6.80
CA PHE A 214 12.80 4.48 7.90
C PHE A 214 11.92 3.60 8.79
N ASP A 215 10.59 3.60 8.61
CA ASP A 215 9.74 2.70 9.42
C ASP A 215 9.94 1.23 9.03
N TRP A 216 10.01 0.35 10.03
CA TRP A 216 10.10 -1.10 9.85
C TRP A 216 9.12 -1.81 10.77
N GLN A 217 8.20 -2.60 10.22
CA GLN A 217 7.26 -3.36 11.06
C GLN A 217 7.94 -4.50 11.80
N TYR A 218 8.89 -5.18 11.15
CA TYR A 218 9.61 -6.33 11.68
C TYR A 218 11.09 -6.25 11.31
N SER A 219 11.95 -6.97 12.04
CA SER A 219 13.36 -7.10 11.67
C SER A 219 13.52 -7.89 10.37
N LYS A 220 14.62 -7.63 9.65
CA LYS A 220 14.92 -8.28 8.37
C LYS A 220 15.01 -9.80 8.52
N GLU A 221 15.63 -10.26 9.60
CA GLU A 221 15.80 -11.67 9.93
C GLU A 221 14.45 -12.36 10.13
N TYR A 222 13.54 -11.70 10.85
CA TYR A 222 12.20 -12.23 11.12
C TYR A 222 11.37 -12.36 9.84
N LEU A 223 11.44 -11.37 8.95
CA LEU A 223 10.76 -11.41 7.64
C LEU A 223 11.27 -12.55 6.75
N LEU A 224 12.59 -12.83 6.79
CA LEU A 224 13.20 -13.91 6.00
C LEU A 224 12.93 -15.31 6.57
N GLN A 225 12.73 -15.42 7.88
CA GLN A 225 12.33 -16.65 8.58
C GLN A 225 10.83 -16.93 8.40
N ASN A 226 10.01 -15.90 8.21
CA ASN A 226 8.56 -16.01 8.07
C ASN A 226 8.05 -15.50 6.70
N PRO A 227 8.31 -16.22 5.58
CA PRO A 227 7.86 -15.83 4.24
C PRO A 227 6.35 -15.60 4.11
N ARG A 228 5.55 -16.20 5.00
CA ARG A 228 4.09 -16.03 5.05
C ARG A 228 3.67 -14.56 5.19
N LEU A 229 4.50 -13.74 5.84
CA LEU A 229 4.25 -12.31 6.02
C LEU A 229 4.24 -11.52 4.71
N TYR A 230 4.70 -12.10 3.60
CA TYR A 230 4.62 -11.49 2.27
C TYR A 230 3.19 -11.44 1.71
N ARG A 231 2.26 -12.25 2.25
CA ARG A 231 0.87 -12.35 1.78
C ARG A 231 0.10 -11.02 1.82
N ILE A 232 0.48 -10.10 2.70
CA ILE A 232 -0.17 -8.78 2.80
C ILE A 232 -0.20 -8.03 1.47
N GLY A 233 0.82 -8.21 0.62
CA GLY A 233 0.88 -7.59 -0.71
C GLY A 233 0.26 -8.43 -1.81
N LEU A 234 -0.02 -9.71 -1.56
CA LEU A 234 -0.73 -10.59 -2.50
C LEU A 234 -2.25 -10.47 -2.37
N ASN A 235 -2.72 -10.13 -1.17
CA ASN A 235 -4.14 -9.99 -0.85
C ASN A 235 -4.62 -8.52 -0.88
N ASP A 236 -3.74 -7.58 -1.20
CA ASP A 236 -4.01 -6.14 -1.16
C ASP A 236 -4.46 -5.63 0.24
N ASP A 237 -3.96 -6.23 1.32
CA ASP A 237 -4.43 -5.98 2.69
C ASP A 237 -4.12 -4.55 3.17
N CYS A 238 -3.03 -3.94 2.71
CA CYS A 238 -2.65 -2.58 3.13
C CYS A 238 -3.32 -1.50 2.29
N PHE A 239 -3.70 -1.80 1.05
CA PHE A 239 -4.31 -0.84 0.14
C PHE A 239 -5.37 -1.51 -0.74
N SER A 240 -6.61 -1.43 -0.28
CA SER A 240 -7.79 -1.87 -1.02
C SER A 240 -8.83 -0.74 -1.06
N PRO A 241 -9.81 -0.79 -1.98
CA PRO A 241 -10.87 0.22 -2.03
C PRO A 241 -11.63 0.38 -0.72
N GLY A 242 -11.85 -0.73 0.02
CA GLY A 242 -12.50 -0.70 1.33
C GLY A 242 -11.68 0.07 2.38
N VAL A 243 -10.38 -0.21 2.46
CA VAL A 243 -9.46 0.51 3.36
C VAL A 243 -9.39 1.99 2.99
N PHE A 244 -9.32 2.32 1.69
CA PHE A 244 -9.31 3.70 1.23
C PHE A 244 -10.54 4.49 1.70
N TRP A 245 -11.75 3.97 1.44
CA TRP A 245 -12.97 4.65 1.83
C TRP A 245 -13.14 4.76 3.34
N PHE A 246 -12.68 3.75 4.09
CA PHE A 246 -12.65 3.82 5.54
C PHE A 246 -11.82 5.00 6.05
N TRP A 247 -10.60 5.18 5.54
CA TRP A 247 -9.73 6.31 5.88
C TRP A 247 -10.34 7.65 5.48
N TYR A 248 -10.95 7.70 4.28
CA TYR A 248 -11.57 8.91 3.75
C TYR A 248 -12.80 9.34 4.56
N ILE A 249 -13.73 8.44 4.82
CA ILE A 249 -14.95 8.70 5.62
C ILE A 249 -14.59 9.04 7.07
N SER A 250 -13.58 8.38 7.63
CA SER A 250 -13.09 8.72 8.97
C SER A 250 -12.62 10.18 9.02
N ALA A 251 -11.89 10.66 8.01
CA ALA A 251 -11.48 12.07 7.92
C ALA A 251 -12.67 13.03 7.75
N ILE A 252 -13.70 12.65 6.99
CA ILE A 252 -14.94 13.43 6.84
C ILE A 252 -15.63 13.63 8.18
N TRP A 253 -15.86 12.52 8.89
CA TRP A 253 -16.52 12.51 10.19
C TRP A 253 -15.73 13.30 11.22
N GLN A 254 -14.43 13.04 11.30
CA GLN A 254 -13.53 13.69 12.23
C GLN A 254 -13.41 15.21 11.96
N GLY A 255 -13.34 15.63 10.69
CA GLY A 255 -13.36 17.06 10.34
C GLY A 255 -14.67 17.74 10.74
N ALA A 256 -15.81 17.05 10.63
CA ALA A 256 -17.11 17.57 11.05
C ALA A 256 -17.18 17.72 12.58
N VAL A 257 -16.85 16.66 13.31
CA VAL A 257 -16.84 16.67 14.78
C VAL A 257 -15.92 17.77 15.30
N LEU A 258 -14.74 17.93 14.71
CA LEU A 258 -13.80 18.96 15.09
C LEU A 258 -14.38 20.36 14.90
N LEU A 259 -14.99 20.66 13.75
CA LEU A 259 -15.60 21.97 13.51
C LEU A 259 -16.79 22.22 14.46
N PHE A 260 -17.81 21.35 14.42
CA PHE A 260 -19.07 21.60 15.11
C PHE A 260 -18.89 21.64 16.63
N LEU A 261 -18.08 20.74 17.20
CA LEU A 261 -17.84 20.73 18.64
C LEU A 261 -17.03 21.95 19.08
N SER A 262 -16.03 22.38 18.30
CA SER A 262 -15.26 23.59 18.61
C SER A 262 -16.12 24.84 18.55
N PHE A 263 -16.96 24.99 17.52
CA PHE A 263 -17.88 26.13 17.43
C PHE A 263 -18.91 26.13 18.57
N TYR A 264 -19.49 24.98 18.90
CA TYR A 264 -20.48 24.88 19.97
C TYR A 264 -19.91 25.25 21.35
N THR A 265 -18.64 24.92 21.62
CA THR A 265 -18.01 25.11 22.93
C THR A 265 -17.24 26.43 23.06
N LEU A 266 -16.52 26.83 22.02
CA LEU A 266 -15.56 27.93 22.08
C LEU A 266 -16.13 29.26 21.57
N ASP A 267 -17.08 29.27 20.63
CA ASP A 267 -17.50 30.51 19.98
C ASP A 267 -18.13 31.51 20.95
N ARG A 268 -18.97 31.04 21.86
CA ARG A 268 -19.55 31.86 22.93
C ARG A 268 -18.47 32.36 23.91
N SER A 269 -17.58 31.46 24.34
CA SER A 269 -16.50 31.76 25.28
C SER A 269 -15.53 32.82 24.73
N TYR A 270 -15.13 32.67 23.46
CA TYR A 270 -14.27 33.65 22.77
C TYR A 270 -14.99 34.99 22.59
N SER A 271 -16.27 34.99 22.24
CA SER A 271 -17.04 36.23 22.04
C SER A 271 -17.20 37.03 23.35
N GLU A 272 -17.48 36.37 24.47
CA GLU A 272 -17.61 37.02 25.78
C GLU A 272 -16.28 37.66 26.23
N GLN A 273 -15.17 36.94 26.19
CA GLN A 273 -13.87 37.48 26.63
C GLN A 273 -13.29 38.55 25.69
N LEU A 274 -13.52 38.45 24.37
CA LEU A 274 -13.17 39.52 23.44
C LEU A 274 -13.95 40.81 23.75
N SER A 275 -15.21 40.68 24.18
CA SER A 275 -16.02 41.83 24.60
C SER A 275 -15.47 42.47 25.88
N ASP A 276 -15.04 41.68 26.87
CA ASP A 276 -14.43 42.17 28.11
C ASP A 276 -13.09 42.88 27.86
N LEU A 277 -12.24 42.31 27.02
CA LEU A 277 -10.96 42.93 26.61
C LEU A 277 -11.20 44.24 25.85
N SER A 278 -12.22 44.29 24.99
CA SER A 278 -12.59 45.52 24.27
C SER A 278 -13.15 46.60 25.20
N GLN A 279 -13.69 46.23 26.36
CA GLN A 279 -14.21 47.16 27.36
C GLN A 279 -13.11 47.69 28.30
N GLN A 280 -12.06 46.90 28.54
CA GLN A 280 -10.89 47.33 29.32
C GLN A 280 -9.94 48.27 28.55
N PHE A 281 -9.85 48.12 27.22
CA PHE A 281 -9.09 49.03 26.36
C PHE A 281 -10.07 50.02 25.71
N ASP A 282 -10.22 51.22 26.27
CA ASP A 282 -11.09 52.30 25.76
C ASP A 282 -10.68 52.73 24.33
N PHE A 283 -11.13 51.97 23.32
CA PHE A 283 -10.87 52.21 21.92
C PHE A 283 -11.81 53.29 21.40
N LYS A 284 -11.60 54.52 21.86
CA LYS A 284 -12.21 55.69 21.24
C LYS A 284 -11.58 55.92 19.87
N SER A 285 -12.42 55.76 18.86
CA SER A 285 -12.29 56.37 17.55
C SER A 285 -11.13 55.87 16.68
N ASP A 286 -11.29 54.68 16.08
CA ASP A 286 -10.95 54.60 14.65
C ASP A 286 -11.77 53.56 13.89
N LYS A 287 -12.35 53.96 12.75
CA LYS A 287 -13.22 53.11 11.91
C LYS A 287 -12.46 51.94 11.28
N THR A 288 -11.13 51.98 11.31
CA THR A 288 -10.19 50.91 10.94
C THR A 288 -10.24 49.71 11.88
N GLN A 289 -10.76 49.87 13.11
CA GLN A 289 -10.90 48.80 14.09
C GLN A 289 -12.28 48.14 14.18
N LYS A 290 -13.23 48.48 13.30
CA LYS A 290 -14.38 47.58 13.08
C LYS A 290 -13.99 46.24 12.46
N LYS A 291 -12.73 46.07 12.06
CA LYS A 291 -12.11 44.79 11.67
C LYS A 291 -12.01 43.79 12.85
N THR A 292 -12.32 44.21 14.08
CA THR A 292 -12.28 43.39 15.31
C THR A 292 -13.47 42.44 15.45
N ILE A 293 -14.52 42.55 14.61
CA ILE A 293 -15.61 41.56 14.53
C ILE A 293 -15.13 40.20 13.96
N SER A 294 -13.90 40.10 13.45
CA SER A 294 -13.29 38.81 13.03
C SER A 294 -12.40 38.13 14.08
N GLY A 295 -12.36 38.60 15.33
CA GLY A 295 -11.53 38.01 16.38
C GLY A 295 -11.92 36.57 16.76
N SER A 296 -13.22 36.31 17.00
CA SER A 296 -13.71 34.99 17.42
C SER A 296 -13.53 33.94 16.32
N LEU A 297 -13.81 34.30 15.06
CA LEU A 297 -13.63 33.42 13.92
C LEU A 297 -12.16 33.04 13.71
N ASN A 298 -11.25 34.02 13.78
CA ASN A 298 -9.82 33.76 13.63
C ASN A 298 -9.28 32.88 14.77
N LEU A 299 -9.75 33.07 16.01
CA LEU A 299 -9.40 32.22 17.15
C LEU A 299 -9.89 30.79 16.96
N ASN A 300 -11.16 30.60 16.58
CA ASN A 300 -11.72 29.29 16.25
C ASN A 300 -10.95 28.62 15.11
N GLY A 301 -10.62 29.36 14.05
CA GLY A 301 -9.84 28.87 12.92
C GLY A 301 -8.43 28.44 13.32
N VAL A 302 -7.74 29.23 14.15
CA VAL A 302 -6.40 28.88 14.67
C VAL A 302 -6.45 27.65 15.58
N PHE A 303 -7.44 27.56 16.47
CA PHE A 303 -7.60 26.40 17.34
C PHE A 303 -7.86 25.11 16.54
N ILE A 304 -8.79 25.15 15.60
CA ILE A 304 -9.11 23.98 14.77
C ILE A 304 -7.88 23.58 13.94
N PHE A 305 -7.15 24.56 13.39
CA PHE A 305 -5.91 24.29 12.67
C PHE A 305 -4.84 23.66 13.56
N GLN A 306 -4.65 24.16 14.79
CA GLN A 306 -3.77 23.58 15.80
C GLN A 306 -4.17 22.13 16.10
N ALA A 307 -5.45 21.88 16.36
CA ALA A 307 -5.96 20.55 16.63
C ALA A 307 -5.70 19.59 15.46
N ILE A 308 -5.90 20.03 14.20
CA ILE A 308 -5.61 19.21 13.01
C ILE A 308 -4.13 18.87 12.93
N VAL A 309 -3.24 19.84 13.09
CA VAL A 309 -1.79 19.61 13.05
C VAL A 309 -1.38 18.60 14.11
N VAL A 310 -1.88 18.75 15.34
CA VAL A 310 -1.58 17.84 16.45
C VAL A 310 -2.15 16.44 16.17
N LEU A 311 -3.43 16.32 15.83
CA LEU A 311 -4.11 15.03 15.61
C LEU A 311 -3.49 14.22 14.46
N VAL A 312 -3.19 14.86 13.34
CA VAL A 312 -2.58 14.21 12.18
C VAL A 312 -1.18 13.68 12.52
N ASN A 313 -0.40 14.45 13.27
CA ASN A 313 0.92 14.04 13.72
C ASN A 313 0.84 12.89 14.75
N ILE A 314 -0.07 12.93 15.70
CA ILE A 314 -0.25 11.80 16.63
C ILE A 314 -0.79 10.55 15.94
N LYS A 315 -1.69 10.67 14.96
CA LYS A 315 -2.13 9.52 14.17
C LYS A 315 -0.95 8.82 13.50
N LEU A 316 -0.02 9.58 12.92
CA LEU A 316 1.21 9.03 12.35
C LEU A 316 2.10 8.36 13.41
N PHE A 317 2.23 8.98 14.58
CA PHE A 317 3.01 8.44 15.68
C PHE A 317 2.46 7.09 16.18
N LEU A 318 1.14 6.96 16.31
CA LEU A 318 0.47 5.74 16.76
C LEU A 318 0.62 4.60 15.75
N HIS A 319 0.68 4.90 14.46
CA HIS A 319 0.85 3.90 13.41
C HIS A 319 2.33 3.54 13.15
N SER A 320 3.27 4.33 13.66
CA SER A 320 4.69 4.07 13.55
C SER A 320 5.08 2.81 14.34
N ASN A 321 5.87 1.93 13.74
CA ASN A 321 6.35 0.71 14.41
C ASN A 321 7.74 0.91 15.00
N THR A 322 8.50 1.88 14.47
CA THR A 322 9.86 2.19 14.93
C THR A 322 9.96 3.59 15.50
N TYR A 323 10.41 3.66 16.75
CA TYR A 323 10.63 4.90 17.48
C TYR A 323 12.13 5.16 17.62
N SER A 324 12.74 5.68 16.55
CA SER A 324 14.09 6.24 16.62
C SER A 324 14.06 7.67 17.14
N PHE A 325 15.20 8.18 17.63
CA PHE A 325 15.35 9.58 18.04
C PHE A 325 14.85 10.54 16.95
N PHE A 326 15.27 10.31 15.70
CA PHE A 326 14.84 11.14 14.57
C PHE A 326 13.34 11.01 14.26
N SER A 327 12.73 9.83 14.45
CA SER A 327 11.28 9.65 14.27
C SER A 327 10.51 10.54 15.25
N ILE A 328 10.89 10.50 16.53
CA ILE A 328 10.30 11.32 17.60
C ILE A 328 10.58 12.80 17.32
N LEU A 329 11.82 13.15 16.95
CA LEU A 329 12.23 14.51 16.63
C LEU A 329 11.39 15.11 15.51
N TRP A 330 11.19 14.41 14.40
CA TRP A 330 10.39 14.94 13.29
C TRP A 330 8.92 15.06 13.68
N GLN A 331 8.39 14.07 14.39
CA GLN A 331 6.99 14.04 14.78
C GLN A 331 6.60 15.17 15.74
N PHE A 332 7.32 15.29 16.86
CA PHE A 332 7.07 16.34 17.85
C PHE A 332 7.66 17.68 17.42
N GLY A 333 8.77 17.67 16.68
CA GLY A 333 9.37 18.86 16.11
C GLY A 333 8.45 19.55 15.11
N SER A 334 7.62 18.82 14.37
CA SER A 334 6.62 19.43 13.47
C SER A 334 5.49 20.13 14.22
N ILE A 335 5.04 19.57 15.35
CA ILE A 335 4.09 20.22 16.26
C ILE A 335 4.73 21.47 16.90
N PHE A 336 5.98 21.36 17.36
CA PHE A 336 6.71 22.49 17.92
C PHE A 336 6.93 23.60 16.89
N LEU A 337 7.23 23.24 15.64
CA LEU A 337 7.41 24.18 14.54
C LEU A 337 6.12 24.98 14.26
N PHE A 338 4.95 24.36 14.39
CA PHE A 338 3.67 25.07 14.31
C PHE A 338 3.57 26.18 15.37
N TYR A 339 3.91 25.91 16.64
CA TYR A 339 3.89 26.92 17.68
C TYR A 339 4.95 28.01 17.48
N LEU A 340 6.13 27.67 16.96
CA LEU A 340 7.14 28.66 16.58
C LEU A 340 6.63 29.60 15.48
N PHE A 341 6.01 29.04 14.44
CA PHE A 341 5.36 29.84 13.40
C PHE A 341 4.26 30.69 14.03
N PHE A 342 3.35 30.12 14.83
CA PHE A 342 2.27 30.91 15.43
C PHE A 342 2.78 32.05 16.32
N SER A 343 3.87 31.83 17.07
CA SER A 343 4.55 32.87 17.84
C SER A 343 5.11 33.99 16.96
N PHE A 344 5.78 33.64 15.85
CA PHE A 344 6.25 34.63 14.88
C PHE A 344 5.09 35.43 14.27
N PHE A 345 3.96 34.81 13.97
CA PHE A 345 2.80 35.51 13.41
C PHE A 345 2.12 36.42 14.43
N ASN A 346 2.12 36.02 15.71
CA ASN A 346 1.57 36.82 16.79
C ASN A 346 2.29 38.16 16.98
N THR A 347 3.59 38.24 16.67
CA THR A 347 4.37 39.49 16.79
C THR A 347 4.27 40.41 15.57
N ASN A 348 3.87 39.89 14.41
CA ASN A 348 3.85 40.62 13.15
C ASN A 348 2.43 41.13 12.82
N GLN A 349 2.25 42.45 12.81
CA GLN A 349 0.95 43.10 12.59
C GLN A 349 0.34 42.80 11.21
N ASP A 350 1.16 42.63 10.18
CA ASP A 350 0.71 42.47 8.79
C ASP A 350 0.15 41.08 8.48
N LEU A 351 0.44 40.07 9.31
CA LEU A 351 0.13 38.67 9.01
C LEU A 351 -1.25 38.20 9.50
N GLY A 352 -2.06 39.10 10.05
CA GLY A 352 -3.48 38.86 10.37
C GLY A 352 -3.75 37.99 11.61
N LEU A 353 -2.72 37.62 12.37
CA LEU A 353 -2.83 36.84 13.63
C LEU A 353 -2.21 37.57 14.83
N PHE A 354 -1.98 38.88 14.70
CA PHE A 354 -1.32 39.68 15.72
C PHE A 354 -2.10 39.69 17.05
N GLY A 355 -1.40 39.44 18.15
CA GLY A 355 -1.97 39.47 19.50
C GLY A 355 -2.92 38.32 19.86
N LEU A 356 -3.16 37.36 18.95
CA LEU A 356 -4.08 36.24 19.20
C LEU A 356 -3.47 35.14 20.08
N LEU A 357 -2.15 34.99 20.14
CA LEU A 357 -1.52 33.89 20.87
C LEU A 357 -1.73 34.00 22.39
N PRO A 358 -1.50 35.14 23.07
CA PRO A 358 -1.79 35.27 24.50
C PRO A 358 -3.27 35.04 24.81
N ILE A 359 -4.17 35.50 23.93
CA ILE A 359 -5.61 35.32 24.06
C ILE A 359 -5.94 33.83 24.00
N LEU A 360 -5.50 33.13 22.95
CA LEU A 360 -5.71 31.69 22.75
C LEU A 360 -5.21 30.86 23.95
N PHE A 361 -3.98 31.09 24.40
CA PHE A 361 -3.38 30.36 25.53
C PHE A 361 -4.00 30.69 26.89
N SER A 362 -4.79 31.75 27.01
CA SER A 362 -5.48 32.09 28.26
C SER A 362 -6.74 31.25 28.49
N PHE A 363 -7.28 30.59 27.45
CA PHE A 363 -8.51 29.80 27.57
C PHE A 363 -8.26 28.37 28.04
N GLU A 364 -8.70 28.06 29.25
CA GLU A 364 -8.62 26.70 29.82
C GLU A 364 -9.39 25.66 28.98
N ASN A 365 -10.57 26.04 28.49
CA ASN A 365 -11.45 25.20 27.68
C ASN A 365 -10.75 24.66 26.42
N GLN A 366 -9.78 25.41 25.89
CA GLN A 366 -9.03 25.00 24.72
C GLN A 366 -8.14 23.78 25.00
N TYR A 367 -7.44 23.78 26.13
CA TYR A 367 -6.57 22.65 26.51
C TYR A 367 -7.39 21.40 26.78
N PHE A 368 -8.53 21.55 27.47
CA PHE A 368 -9.45 20.46 27.70
C PHE A 368 -9.97 19.87 26.39
N LEU A 369 -10.40 20.72 25.45
CA LEU A 369 -10.94 20.28 24.17
C LEU A 369 -9.85 19.63 23.28
N LEU A 370 -8.65 20.19 23.25
CA LEU A 370 -7.52 19.59 22.56
C LEU A 370 -7.17 18.21 23.14
N PHE A 371 -7.11 18.10 24.47
CA PHE A 371 -6.87 16.82 25.16
C PHE A 371 -7.99 15.80 24.90
N PHE A 372 -9.25 16.26 24.87
CA PHE A 372 -10.41 15.43 24.55
C PHE A 372 -10.33 14.87 23.12
N PHE A 373 -10.07 15.70 22.12
CA PHE A 373 -9.90 15.24 20.74
C PHE A 373 -8.73 14.27 20.64
N MET A 374 -7.60 14.62 21.24
CA MET A 374 -6.41 13.79 21.28
C MET A 374 -6.67 12.40 21.83
N THR A 375 -7.31 12.33 22.99
CA THR A 375 -7.59 11.06 23.68
C THR A 375 -8.64 10.26 22.93
N SER A 376 -9.76 10.88 22.55
CA SER A 376 -10.85 10.20 21.83
C SER A 376 -10.40 9.63 20.50
N TYR A 377 -9.63 10.40 19.71
CA TYR A 377 -9.12 9.92 18.43
C TYR A 377 -8.11 8.80 18.63
N SER A 378 -7.17 8.95 19.57
CA SER A 378 -6.19 7.91 19.86
C SER A 378 -6.86 6.61 20.29
N LEU A 379 -7.92 6.68 21.10
CA LEU A 379 -8.70 5.51 21.52
C LEU A 379 -9.43 4.85 20.37
N ILE A 380 -10.04 5.64 19.47
CA ILE A 380 -10.72 5.11 18.28
C ILE A 380 -9.72 4.39 17.38
N GLU A 381 -8.59 5.03 17.06
CA GLU A 381 -7.56 4.45 16.19
C GLU A 381 -6.93 3.18 16.82
N TYR A 382 -6.64 3.21 18.13
CA TYR A 382 -6.14 2.04 18.84
C TYR A 382 -7.17 0.91 18.85
N GLY A 383 -8.44 1.22 19.14
CA GLY A 383 -9.53 0.24 19.14
C GLY A 383 -9.70 -0.44 17.78
N LEU A 384 -9.68 0.33 16.69
CA LEU A 384 -9.72 -0.18 15.33
C LEU A 384 -8.52 -1.09 15.03
N GLY A 385 -7.31 -0.68 15.39
CA GLY A 385 -6.11 -1.49 15.21
C GLY A 385 -6.15 -2.83 15.97
N VAL A 386 -6.73 -2.85 17.17
CA VAL A 386 -6.94 -4.09 17.93
C VAL A 386 -7.95 -5.00 17.23
N VAL A 387 -9.07 -4.45 16.76
CA VAL A 387 -10.09 -5.21 16.03
C VAL A 387 -9.50 -5.83 14.76
N ASP A 388 -8.76 -5.06 13.98
CA ASP A 388 -8.10 -5.55 12.75
C ASP A 388 -7.12 -6.69 13.06
N LYS A 389 -6.33 -6.56 14.13
CA LYS A 389 -5.39 -7.60 14.55
C LYS A 389 -6.10 -8.89 14.98
N VAL A 390 -7.23 -8.77 15.67
CA VAL A 390 -8.06 -9.91 16.08
C VAL A 390 -8.68 -10.59 14.85
N ILE A 391 -9.22 -9.82 13.91
CA ILE A 391 -9.80 -10.34 12.66
C ILE A 391 -8.72 -11.06 11.85
N TRP A 392 -7.55 -10.44 11.67
CA TRP A 392 -6.41 -11.02 10.96
C TRP A 392 -6.00 -12.36 11.55
N ASN A 393 -5.80 -12.43 12.87
CA ASN A 393 -5.41 -13.67 13.55
C ASN A 393 -6.47 -14.77 13.33
N LYS A 394 -7.76 -14.41 13.39
CA LYS A 394 -8.86 -15.35 13.18
C LYS A 394 -8.88 -15.90 11.75
N GLN A 395 -8.64 -15.05 10.76
CA GLN A 395 -8.53 -15.44 9.34
C GLN A 395 -7.33 -16.35 9.10
N GLU A 396 -6.16 -16.03 9.67
CA GLU A 396 -4.97 -16.88 9.56
C GLU A 396 -5.20 -18.27 10.18
N HIS A 397 -5.81 -18.34 11.37
CA HIS A 397 -6.19 -19.62 11.99
C HIS A 397 -7.15 -20.41 11.10
N PHE A 398 -8.13 -19.75 10.49
CA PHE A 398 -9.07 -20.39 9.57
C PHE A 398 -8.37 -20.96 8.32
N ILE A 399 -7.46 -20.21 7.70
CA ILE A 399 -6.70 -20.66 6.52
C ILE A 399 -5.78 -21.84 6.88
N LEU A 400 -5.15 -21.79 8.06
CA LEU A 400 -4.29 -22.88 8.54
C LEU A 400 -5.10 -24.16 8.75
N ASN A 401 -6.26 -24.05 9.40
CA ASN A 401 -7.16 -25.19 9.62
C ASN A 401 -7.64 -25.79 8.30
N GLN A 402 -8.04 -24.96 7.32
CA GLN A 402 -8.39 -25.47 5.99
C GLN A 402 -7.24 -26.19 5.29
N LYS A 403 -6.00 -25.74 5.47
CA LYS A 403 -4.83 -26.43 4.91
C LYS A 403 -4.63 -27.80 5.56
N ILE A 404 -4.72 -27.85 6.89
CA ILE A 404 -4.60 -29.10 7.65
C ILE A 404 -5.71 -30.07 7.23
N GLU A 405 -6.97 -29.62 7.20
CA GLU A 405 -8.10 -30.44 6.75
C GLU A 405 -7.91 -30.96 5.31
N LYS A 406 -7.42 -30.12 4.39
CA LYS A 406 -7.09 -30.55 3.03
C LYS A 406 -5.98 -31.59 3.02
N GLU A 407 -4.90 -31.36 3.76
CA GLU A 407 -3.78 -32.31 3.87
C GLU A 407 -4.22 -33.65 4.45
N GLU A 408 -5.03 -33.64 5.51
CA GLU A 408 -5.61 -34.84 6.13
C GLU A 408 -6.54 -35.57 5.15
N PHE A 409 -7.42 -34.84 4.46
CA PHE A 409 -8.28 -35.39 3.42
C PHE A 409 -7.44 -36.03 2.29
N PHE A 410 -6.39 -35.38 1.82
CA PHE A 410 -5.49 -35.95 0.80
C PHE A 410 -4.77 -37.20 1.30
N MET A 411 -4.29 -37.19 2.55
CA MET A 411 -3.62 -38.36 3.14
C MET A 411 -4.57 -39.55 3.27
N SER A 412 -5.84 -39.32 3.62
CA SER A 412 -6.87 -40.36 3.66
C SER A 412 -7.14 -40.97 2.27
N GLN A 413 -7.30 -40.13 1.24
CA GLN A 413 -7.49 -40.55 -0.16
C GLN A 413 -6.28 -41.29 -0.74
N ILE A 414 -5.06 -40.91 -0.34
CA ILE A 414 -3.81 -41.58 -0.73
C ILE A 414 -3.71 -42.97 -0.07
N SER A 415 -4.26 -43.14 1.14
CA SER A 415 -4.28 -44.44 1.83
C SER A 415 -5.26 -45.43 1.19
N GLU A 416 -6.37 -44.96 0.64
CA GLU A 416 -7.41 -45.80 0.02
C GLU A 416 -7.11 -46.18 -1.44
N ARG A 417 -6.25 -45.42 -2.14
CA ARG A 417 -5.91 -45.68 -3.54
C ARG A 417 -4.45 -46.13 -3.66
N PRO A 418 -4.16 -47.38 -4.05
CA PRO A 418 -2.78 -47.85 -4.18
C PRO A 418 -2.01 -46.95 -5.13
N ARG A 419 -0.85 -46.48 -4.68
CA ARG A 419 0.07 -45.66 -5.48
C ARG A 419 0.39 -46.38 -6.79
N LYS A 420 -0.24 -45.98 -7.89
CA LYS A 420 0.48 -45.96 -9.17
C LYS A 420 1.44 -44.78 -9.08
N LEU A 421 2.53 -44.97 -8.34
CA LEU A 421 3.73 -44.18 -8.56
C LEU A 421 4.02 -44.38 -10.04
N THR A 422 3.86 -43.33 -10.85
CA THR A 422 4.66 -43.21 -12.06
C THR A 422 6.09 -43.05 -11.56
N ASN A 423 6.69 -44.16 -11.12
CA ASN A 423 8.10 -44.32 -10.83
C ASN A 423 8.83 -44.24 -12.17
N TYR A 424 8.80 -43.07 -12.81
CA TYR A 424 9.85 -42.74 -13.75
C TYR A 424 11.12 -42.58 -12.91
N LYS A 425 11.79 -43.71 -12.62
CA LYS A 425 13.22 -43.72 -12.29
C LYS A 425 13.94 -43.25 -13.55
N HIS A 426 13.94 -41.95 -13.78
CA HIS A 426 14.69 -41.36 -14.87
C HIS A 426 16.17 -41.47 -14.48
N LYS A 427 16.95 -42.26 -15.22
CA LYS A 427 18.40 -42.07 -15.24
C LYS A 427 18.60 -40.74 -15.97
N GLY A 428 18.87 -39.67 -15.23
CA GLY A 428 19.03 -38.33 -15.81
C GLY A 428 20.30 -38.33 -16.66
N TYR A 429 20.15 -38.25 -17.98
CA TYR A 429 21.26 -38.07 -18.90
C TYR A 429 21.23 -36.63 -19.41
N GLY A 430 22.31 -35.88 -19.16
CA GLY A 430 22.51 -34.52 -19.65
C GLY A 430 23.85 -34.46 -20.37
N PHE A 431 23.81 -34.35 -21.70
CA PHE A 431 25.00 -34.19 -22.52
C PHE A 431 24.99 -32.77 -23.10
N ASP A 432 26.04 -32.01 -22.82
CA ASP A 432 26.24 -30.64 -23.35
C ASP A 432 27.01 -30.63 -24.68
N GLY A 433 27.28 -31.81 -25.24
CA GLY A 433 27.84 -31.93 -26.58
C GLY A 433 26.79 -31.53 -27.60
N ALA A 434 26.93 -30.34 -28.19
CA ALA A 434 26.28 -30.05 -29.47
C ALA A 434 26.61 -31.19 -30.43
N ALA A 435 25.60 -31.77 -31.09
CA ALA A 435 25.84 -32.78 -32.12
C ALA A 435 26.78 -32.15 -33.14
N GLY A 436 28.01 -32.68 -33.24
CA GLY A 436 29.05 -32.11 -34.07
C GLY A 436 28.58 -31.97 -35.52
N GLN A 437 28.52 -30.72 -35.98
CA GLN A 437 29.14 -30.21 -37.21
C GLN A 437 28.98 -28.69 -37.28
#